data_AF-A0A1H6FXU1-F1
#
_entry.id   AF-A0A1H6FXU1-F1
#
_cell.length_a   1.000
_cell.length_b   1.000
_cell.length_c   1.000
_cell.angle_alpha   90.00
_cell.angle_beta   90.00
_cell.angle_gamma   90.00
#
_symmetry.space_group_name_H-M   'P 1'
#
loop_
_entity.id
_entity.type
_entity.pdbx_description
1 polymer ?
#
loop_
_entity_poly.entity_id
_entity_poly.type
_entity_poly.pdbx_seq_one_letter_code
_entity_poly.pdbx_strand_id
1 'polypeptide(L)'
;MFPSPRQKPVPRSGGLSVPDPGRERRAERRARELLKSCVGPEEWEMYRDLGFIRVYGRSRRAGQPRYAYLVYPRKPLVAFFPATGELIAEYCVEFPDLDGQRLPPSDDVLAKWMALTSDEERLLRRANMHLVGRQHDPARVRRDLWRLAAWERRRSARRSGRRSDPSVGLSP
;
A
#
# COMPACT_ATOMS: atom_id res chain seq x y z
N MET A 1 30.65 29.61 -55.56
CA MET A 1 31.01 29.78 -54.13
C MET A 1 29.71 29.74 -53.34
N PHE A 2 29.34 28.59 -52.79
CA PHE A 2 28.09 28.40 -52.03
C PHE A 2 28.37 28.54 -50.53
N PRO A 3 27.53 29.24 -49.74
CA PRO A 3 27.77 29.38 -48.31
C PRO A 3 27.43 28.09 -47.56
N SER A 4 28.34 27.64 -46.69
CA SER A 4 28.14 26.48 -45.80
C SER A 4 26.96 26.68 -44.85
N PRO A 5 26.16 25.64 -44.57
CA PRO A 5 25.07 25.74 -43.61
C PRO A 5 25.61 25.88 -42.18
N ARG A 6 25.14 26.90 -41.46
CA ARG A 6 25.38 27.07 -40.01
C ARG A 6 24.81 25.86 -39.27
N GLN A 7 25.68 25.06 -38.65
CA GLN A 7 25.27 24.01 -37.72
C GLN A 7 24.59 24.67 -36.52
N LYS A 8 23.30 24.37 -36.30
CA LYS A 8 22.59 24.74 -35.09
C LYS A 8 23.19 23.96 -33.91
N PRO A 9 23.45 24.59 -32.76
CA PRO A 9 23.97 23.88 -31.60
C PRO A 9 22.94 22.84 -31.13
N VAL A 10 23.39 21.58 -31.04
CA VAL A 10 22.63 20.46 -30.52
C VAL A 10 22.36 20.74 -29.03
N PRO A 11 21.11 20.72 -28.53
CA PRO A 11 20.86 20.87 -27.11
C PRO A 11 21.55 19.73 -26.38
N ARG A 12 22.46 20.08 -25.46
CA ARG A 12 23.15 19.12 -24.60
C ARG A 12 22.09 18.31 -23.86
N SER A 13 22.06 17.02 -24.16
CA SER A 13 21.22 16.02 -23.51
C SER A 13 21.26 16.22 -22.00
N GLY A 14 20.07 16.41 -21.41
CA GLY A 14 19.90 16.66 -19.99
C GLY A 14 20.66 15.63 -19.16
N GLY A 15 21.53 16.12 -18.30
CA GLY A 15 22.18 15.29 -17.29
C GLY A 15 21.08 14.57 -16.51
N LEU A 16 21.12 13.24 -16.54
CA LEU A 16 20.37 12.40 -15.61
C LEU A 16 20.77 12.84 -14.21
N SER A 17 19.95 13.69 -13.59
CA SER A 17 20.16 14.13 -12.22
C SER A 17 20.11 12.90 -11.34
N VAL A 18 21.27 12.49 -10.83
CA VAL A 18 21.36 11.44 -9.80
C VAL A 18 20.37 11.83 -8.71
N PRO A 19 19.35 10.99 -8.41
CA PRO A 19 18.34 11.32 -7.41
C PRO A 19 19.01 11.63 -6.07
N ASP A 20 18.75 12.82 -5.50
CA ASP A 20 19.25 13.19 -4.17
C ASP A 20 18.60 12.27 -3.11
N PRO A 21 19.36 11.39 -2.44
CA PRO A 21 18.81 10.49 -1.43
C PRO A 21 18.15 11.22 -0.26
N GLY A 22 18.59 12.46 0.03
CA GLY A 22 17.98 13.31 1.03
C GLY A 22 16.57 13.75 0.64
N ARG A 23 16.36 14.08 -0.64
CA ARG A 23 15.04 14.44 -1.20
C ARG A 23 14.08 13.26 -1.11
N GLU A 24 14.51 12.06 -1.50
CA GLU A 24 13.67 10.85 -1.43
C GLU A 24 13.24 10.54 0.01
N ARG A 25 14.17 10.64 0.98
CA ARG A 25 13.86 10.43 2.40
C ARG A 25 12.89 11.47 2.95
N ARG A 26 13.04 12.75 2.56
CA ARG A 26 12.09 13.81 2.96
C ARG A 26 10.71 13.60 2.33
N ALA A 27 10.66 13.18 1.06
CA ALA A 27 9.41 12.87 0.37
C ALA A 27 8.69 11.70 1.05
N GLU A 28 9.40 10.60 1.30
CA GLU A 28 8.81 9.45 1.99
C GLU A 28 8.35 9.78 3.41
N ARG A 29 9.12 10.59 4.16
CA ARG A 29 8.69 11.03 5.50
C ARG A 29 7.37 11.80 5.43
N ARG A 30 7.22 12.72 4.47
CA ARG A 30 5.97 13.48 4.28
C ARG A 30 4.82 12.57 3.85
N ALA A 31 5.05 11.69 2.89
CA ALA A 31 4.06 10.70 2.43
C ALA A 31 3.59 9.80 3.57
N ARG A 32 4.51 9.41 4.47
CA ARG A 32 4.19 8.59 5.64
C ARG A 32 3.32 9.33 6.66
N GLU A 33 3.58 10.61 6.91
CA GLU A 33 2.71 11.43 7.77
C GLU A 33 1.33 11.64 7.13
N LEU A 34 1.28 11.85 5.80
CA LEU A 34 0.01 11.96 5.08
C LEU A 34 -0.79 10.66 5.19
N LEU A 35 -0.18 9.51 4.91
CA LEU A 35 -0.81 8.20 5.05
C LEU A 35 -1.40 8.03 6.46
N LYS A 36 -0.61 8.33 7.51
CA LYS A 36 -1.07 8.30 8.92
C LYS A 36 -2.29 9.18 9.18
N SER A 37 -2.38 10.34 8.55
CA SER A 37 -3.50 11.27 8.73
C SER A 37 -4.78 10.85 8.01
N CYS A 38 -4.66 10.07 6.92
CA CYS A 38 -5.79 9.68 6.08
C CYS A 38 -6.40 8.33 6.46
N VAL A 39 -5.58 7.36 6.89
CA VAL A 39 -6.07 6.01 7.21
C VAL A 39 -6.46 5.89 8.68
N GLY A 40 -7.27 4.88 8.99
CA GLY A 40 -7.64 4.59 10.37
C GLY A 40 -6.43 4.18 11.24
N PRO A 41 -6.58 4.21 12.58
CA PRO A 41 -5.49 3.84 13.48
C PRO A 41 -5.03 2.38 13.30
N GLU A 42 -5.94 1.50 12.88
CA GLU A 42 -5.61 0.09 12.62
C GLU A 42 -4.74 -0.07 11.38
N GLU A 43 -5.12 0.54 10.26
CA GLU A 43 -4.37 0.52 9.01
C GLU A 43 -3.00 1.18 9.20
N TRP A 44 -2.93 2.29 9.94
CA TRP A 44 -1.66 2.95 10.23
C TRP A 44 -0.72 2.07 11.07
N GLU A 45 -1.20 1.47 12.15
CA GLU A 45 -0.38 0.57 12.96
C GLU A 45 0.07 -0.65 12.15
N MET A 46 -0.81 -1.19 11.29
CA MET A 46 -0.49 -2.29 10.40
C MET A 46 0.63 -1.90 9.43
N TYR A 47 0.53 -0.74 8.78
CA TYR A 47 1.57 -0.25 7.88
C TYR A 47 2.91 -0.04 8.60
N ARG A 48 2.87 0.61 9.77
CA ARG A 48 4.05 0.88 10.58
C ARG A 48 4.77 -0.41 10.99
N ASP A 49 4.02 -1.44 11.40
CA ASP A 49 4.58 -2.66 11.99
C ASP A 49 4.87 -3.75 10.94
N LEU A 50 4.09 -3.80 9.85
CA LEU A 50 4.16 -4.86 8.84
C LEU A 50 4.76 -4.42 7.51
N GLY A 51 4.67 -3.13 7.17
CA GLY A 51 5.09 -2.55 5.89
C GLY A 51 4.03 -2.63 4.78
N PHE A 52 2.80 -3.04 5.11
CA PHE A 52 1.64 -3.12 4.22
C PHE A 52 0.35 -2.95 5.04
N ILE A 53 -0.78 -2.73 4.37
CA ILE A 53 -2.11 -2.71 5.00
C ILE A 53 -3.03 -3.77 4.40
N ARG A 54 -4.06 -4.17 5.15
CA ARG A 54 -5.15 -5.05 4.71
C ARG A 54 -6.40 -4.20 4.49
N VAL A 55 -7.03 -4.35 3.34
CA VAL A 55 -8.33 -3.73 3.04
C VAL A 55 -9.33 -4.84 2.72
N TYR A 56 -10.47 -4.87 3.42
CA TYR A 56 -11.53 -5.82 3.08
C TYR A 56 -12.21 -5.41 1.77
N GLY A 57 -12.48 -6.39 0.90
CA GLY A 57 -13.30 -6.16 -0.28
C GLY A 57 -14.74 -5.82 0.10
N ARG A 58 -15.40 -4.99 -0.70
CA ARG A 58 -16.82 -4.67 -0.56
C ARG A 58 -17.62 -5.88 -1.04
N SER A 59 -18.26 -6.59 -0.11
CA SER A 59 -19.18 -7.65 -0.49
C SER A 59 -20.42 -7.05 -1.15
N ARG A 60 -20.82 -7.57 -2.32
CA ARG A 60 -22.10 -7.22 -2.97
C ARG A 60 -23.33 -7.91 -2.36
N ARG A 61 -23.14 -8.84 -1.41
CA ARG A 61 -24.21 -9.58 -0.72
C ARG A 61 -23.95 -9.59 0.79
N ALA A 62 -25.01 -9.53 1.60
CA ALA A 62 -24.90 -9.58 3.06
C ALA A 62 -24.32 -10.94 3.52
N GLY A 63 -23.31 -10.91 4.41
CA GLY A 63 -22.77 -12.15 5.04
C GLY A 63 -21.25 -12.30 5.18
N GLN A 64 -20.45 -11.23 5.13
CA GLN A 64 -18.96 -11.14 5.25
C GLN A 64 -18.24 -10.81 3.92
N PRO A 65 -17.15 -10.02 3.97
CA PRO A 65 -16.27 -9.84 2.82
C PRO A 65 -15.59 -11.17 2.50
N ARG A 66 -15.95 -11.77 1.35
CA ARG A 66 -15.38 -13.04 0.93
C ARG A 66 -13.86 -12.96 0.76
N TYR A 67 -13.32 -11.79 0.45
CA TYR A 67 -11.90 -11.60 0.19
C TYR A 67 -11.40 -10.28 0.78
N ALA A 68 -10.07 -10.18 0.93
CA ALA A 68 -9.37 -8.96 1.32
C ALA A 68 -8.13 -8.78 0.42
N TYR A 69 -7.57 -7.57 0.47
CA TYR A 69 -6.39 -7.18 -0.28
C TYR A 69 -5.25 -6.85 0.67
N LEU A 70 -4.05 -7.38 0.38
CA LEU A 70 -2.81 -6.84 0.90
C LEU A 70 -2.33 -5.74 -0.04
N VAL A 71 -2.15 -4.54 0.52
CA VAL A 71 -1.69 -3.35 -0.19
C VAL A 71 -0.23 -3.11 0.16
N TYR A 72 0.64 -3.45 -0.78
CA TYR A 72 2.09 -3.28 -0.65
C TYR A 72 2.55 -1.99 -1.33
N PRO A 73 3.58 -1.31 -0.78
CA PRO A 73 4.26 -0.25 -1.50
C PRO A 73 4.85 -0.78 -2.79
N ARG A 74 4.59 -0.06 -3.89
CA ARG A 74 5.27 -0.21 -5.17
C ARG A 74 5.18 -1.62 -5.78
N LYS A 75 4.18 -2.40 -5.36
CA LYS A 75 3.88 -3.75 -5.84
C LYS A 75 2.38 -3.92 -6.07
N PRO A 76 1.95 -4.96 -6.84
CA PRO A 76 0.55 -5.27 -7.03
C PRO A 76 -0.19 -5.51 -5.71
N LEU A 77 -1.48 -5.27 -5.71
CA LEU A 77 -2.38 -5.75 -4.66
C LEU A 77 -2.41 -7.27 -4.71
N VAL A 78 -2.51 -7.93 -3.55
CA VAL A 78 -2.75 -9.38 -3.50
C VAL A 78 -4.09 -9.63 -2.86
N ALA A 79 -5.03 -10.20 -3.62
CA ALA A 79 -6.30 -10.64 -3.11
C ALA A 79 -6.18 -12.03 -2.45
N PHE A 80 -6.85 -12.23 -1.33
CA PHE A 80 -6.86 -13.49 -0.59
C PHE A 80 -8.18 -13.69 0.17
N PHE A 81 -8.47 -14.93 0.56
CA PHE A 81 -9.59 -15.28 1.44
C PHE A 81 -9.16 -15.13 2.92
N PRO A 82 -9.74 -14.22 3.72
CA PRO A 82 -9.33 -14.03 5.12
C PRO A 82 -9.50 -15.28 5.99
N ALA A 83 -10.53 -16.09 5.72
CA ALA A 83 -10.83 -17.28 6.51
C ALA A 83 -9.77 -18.39 6.36
N THR A 84 -9.18 -18.53 5.17
CA THR A 84 -8.24 -19.62 4.85
C THR A 84 -6.81 -19.15 4.61
N GLY A 85 -6.60 -17.86 4.29
CA GLY A 85 -5.33 -17.32 3.82
C GLY A 85 -5.00 -17.71 2.38
N GLU A 86 -5.94 -18.32 1.65
CA GLU A 86 -5.73 -18.72 0.26
C GLU A 86 -5.62 -17.50 -0.67
N LEU A 87 -4.62 -17.50 -1.53
CA LEU A 87 -4.31 -16.40 -2.44
C LEU A 87 -5.14 -16.53 -3.72
N ILE A 88 -5.75 -15.44 -4.16
CA ILE A 88 -6.70 -15.41 -5.28
C ILE A 88 -6.02 -14.88 -6.54
N ALA A 89 -5.54 -13.63 -6.50
CA ALA A 89 -4.99 -12.93 -7.66
C ALA A 89 -4.07 -11.79 -7.26
N GLU A 90 -3.23 -11.38 -8.21
CA GLU A 90 -2.46 -10.13 -8.15
C GLU A 90 -3.13 -9.09 -9.06
N TYR A 91 -3.42 -7.90 -8.51
CA TYR A 91 -3.94 -6.76 -9.29
C TYR A 91 -2.84 -5.71 -9.43
N CYS A 92 -2.30 -5.60 -10.64
CA CYS A 92 -1.34 -4.57 -11.01
C CYS A 92 -2.11 -3.27 -11.25
N VAL A 93 -2.05 -2.40 -10.24
CA VAL A 93 -2.60 -1.06 -10.30
C VAL A 93 -1.45 -0.09 -10.51
N GLU A 94 -1.53 0.67 -11.58
CA GLU A 94 -0.60 1.76 -11.87
C GLU A 94 -1.33 3.09 -11.66
N PHE A 95 -0.71 3.97 -10.89
CA PHE A 95 -1.11 5.37 -10.78
C PHE A 95 -0.11 6.19 -11.59
N PRO A 96 -0.57 7.23 -12.30
CA PRO A 96 0.33 8.07 -13.09
C PRO A 96 1.40 8.67 -12.19
N ASP A 97 2.63 8.72 -12.71
CA ASP A 97 3.73 9.40 -12.04
C ASP A 97 3.41 10.91 -11.91
N LEU A 98 3.80 11.50 -10.79
CA LEU A 98 3.75 12.95 -10.60
C LEU A 98 5.03 13.55 -11.17
N ASP A 99 4.91 14.38 -12.21
CA ASP A 99 6.04 15.01 -12.90
C ASP A 99 7.11 14.02 -13.41
N GLY A 100 6.68 12.82 -13.81
CA GLY A 100 7.57 11.73 -14.26
C GLY A 100 8.37 11.07 -13.14
N GLN A 101 8.03 11.35 -11.87
CA GLN A 101 8.63 10.70 -10.72
C GLN A 101 7.68 9.68 -10.10
N ARG A 102 8.22 8.49 -9.86
CA ARG A 102 7.50 7.43 -9.16
C ARG A 102 7.07 7.89 -7.77
N LEU A 103 5.81 7.62 -7.44
CA LEU A 103 5.25 7.94 -6.13
C LEU A 103 6.13 7.42 -4.98
N PRO A 104 6.27 8.19 -3.89
CA PRO A 104 6.80 7.68 -2.62
C PRO A 104 6.09 6.38 -2.22
N PRO A 105 6.79 5.41 -1.59
CA PRO A 105 6.20 4.17 -1.12
C PRO A 105 4.89 4.35 -0.34
N SER A 106 4.83 5.30 0.59
CA SER A 106 3.63 5.56 1.39
C SER A 106 2.48 6.20 0.60
N ASP A 107 2.78 7.05 -0.39
CA ASP A 107 1.75 7.66 -1.26
C ASP A 107 1.13 6.63 -2.20
N ASP A 108 1.92 5.68 -2.73
CA ASP A 108 1.40 4.58 -3.54
C ASP A 108 0.43 3.70 -2.74
N VAL A 109 0.73 3.43 -1.45
CA VAL A 109 -0.20 2.72 -0.55
C VAL A 109 -1.46 3.55 -0.31
N LEU A 110 -1.32 4.85 -0.06
CA LEU A 110 -2.46 5.75 0.14
C LEU A 110 -3.37 5.78 -1.10
N ALA A 111 -2.81 5.92 -2.29
CA ALA A 111 -3.56 5.93 -3.54
C ALA A 111 -4.34 4.62 -3.76
N LYS A 112 -3.71 3.48 -3.51
CA LYS A 112 -4.37 2.16 -3.57
C LYS A 112 -5.49 2.04 -2.54
N TRP A 113 -5.26 2.47 -1.31
CA TRP A 113 -6.25 2.46 -0.25
C TRP A 113 -7.47 3.32 -0.60
N MET A 114 -7.24 4.56 -1.05
CA MET A 114 -8.30 5.48 -1.47
C MET A 114 -9.12 4.90 -2.63
N ALA A 115 -8.46 4.30 -3.62
CA ALA A 115 -9.13 3.69 -4.76
C ALA A 115 -9.99 2.49 -4.34
N LEU A 116 -9.46 1.59 -3.50
CA LEU A 116 -10.20 0.42 -3.00
C LEU A 116 -11.41 0.82 -2.14
N THR A 117 -11.25 1.82 -1.27
CA THR A 117 -12.32 2.26 -0.36
C THR A 117 -13.40 3.08 -1.06
N SER A 118 -13.02 3.88 -2.05
CA SER A 118 -13.95 4.72 -2.81
C SER A 118 -14.77 3.91 -3.82
N ASP A 119 -14.09 3.22 -4.74
CA ASP A 119 -14.72 2.49 -5.86
C ASP A 119 -13.83 1.31 -6.27
N GLU A 120 -13.91 0.25 -5.47
CA GLU A 120 -13.20 -1.01 -5.72
C GLU A 120 -13.49 -1.56 -7.12
N GLU A 121 -14.75 -1.56 -7.55
CA GLU A 121 -15.12 -2.16 -8.83
C GLU A 121 -14.45 -1.46 -10.01
N ARG A 122 -14.44 -0.12 -9.99
CA ARG A 122 -13.74 0.67 -11.01
C ARG A 122 -12.23 0.44 -10.97
N LEU A 123 -11.64 0.27 -9.78
CA LEU A 123 -10.23 -0.06 -9.65
C LEU A 123 -9.92 -1.42 -10.30
N LEU A 124 -10.67 -2.46 -9.94
CA LEU A 124 -10.44 -3.82 -10.44
C LEU A 124 -10.64 -3.92 -11.95
N ARG A 125 -11.64 -3.22 -12.51
CA ARG A 125 -11.87 -3.19 -13.97
C ARG A 125 -10.71 -2.61 -14.78
N ARG A 126 -9.91 -1.73 -14.19
CA ARG A 126 -8.77 -1.09 -14.87
C ARG A 126 -7.44 -1.76 -14.54
N ALA A 127 -7.41 -2.59 -13.50
CA ALA A 127 -6.20 -3.27 -13.07
C ALA A 127 -5.88 -4.44 -14.00
N ASN A 128 -4.60 -4.61 -14.32
CA ASN A 128 -4.13 -5.82 -14.99
C ASN A 128 -4.09 -6.96 -13.96
N MET A 129 -4.87 -8.01 -14.19
CA MET A 129 -4.98 -9.15 -13.29
C MET A 129 -4.02 -10.26 -13.70
N HIS A 130 -3.33 -10.83 -12.72
CA HIS A 130 -2.48 -12.00 -12.90
C HIS A 130 -2.76 -13.06 -11.83
N LEU A 131 -2.43 -14.31 -12.13
CA LEU A 131 -2.31 -15.34 -11.11
C LEU A 131 -1.17 -14.97 -10.14
N VAL A 132 -1.33 -15.42 -8.90
CA VAL A 132 -0.32 -15.18 -7.86
C VAL A 132 0.97 -15.91 -8.19
N GLY A 133 2.11 -15.26 -7.95
CA GLY A 133 3.43 -15.78 -8.30
C GLY A 133 4.14 -15.00 -9.39
N ARG A 134 3.46 -14.05 -10.05
CA ARG A 134 4.05 -13.28 -11.14
C ARG A 134 4.97 -12.17 -10.65
N GLN A 135 4.51 -11.36 -9.70
CA GLN A 135 5.33 -10.28 -9.12
C GLN A 135 5.63 -10.49 -7.62
N HIS A 136 4.81 -11.29 -6.94
CA HIS A 136 5.07 -11.69 -5.57
C HIS A 136 5.48 -13.15 -5.50
N ASP A 137 6.51 -13.45 -4.70
CA ASP A 137 6.78 -14.82 -4.27
C ASP A 137 5.64 -15.30 -3.33
N PRO A 138 4.88 -16.36 -3.69
CA PRO A 138 3.77 -16.84 -2.87
C PRO A 138 4.21 -17.25 -1.46
N ALA A 139 5.43 -17.75 -1.27
CA ALA A 139 5.93 -18.13 0.05
C ALA A 139 6.12 -16.89 0.94
N ARG A 140 6.58 -15.78 0.35
CA ARG A 140 6.67 -14.49 1.04
C ARG A 140 5.30 -13.96 1.43
N VAL A 141 4.32 -14.01 0.53
CA VAL A 141 2.95 -13.56 0.83
C VAL A 141 2.34 -14.40 1.97
N ARG A 142 2.51 -15.72 1.95
CA ARG A 142 2.07 -16.61 3.03
C ARG A 142 2.71 -16.25 4.38
N ARG A 143 4.00 -15.92 4.39
CA ARG A 143 4.68 -15.43 5.59
C ARG A 143 4.09 -14.10 6.08
N ASP A 144 3.79 -13.19 5.16
CA ASP A 144 3.18 -11.90 5.50
C ASP A 144 1.75 -12.07 6.05
N LEU A 145 0.95 -13.02 5.53
CA LEU A 145 -0.33 -13.40 6.13
C LEU A 145 -0.19 -13.97 7.54
N TRP A 146 0.83 -14.80 7.78
CA TRP A 146 1.13 -15.29 9.13
C TRP A 146 1.50 -14.13 10.08
N ARG A 147 2.33 -13.18 9.61
CA ARG A 147 2.69 -11.97 10.38
C ARG A 147 1.47 -11.12 10.70
N LEU A 148 0.55 -10.98 9.75
CA LEU A 148 -0.72 -10.28 9.92
C LEU A 148 -1.58 -10.94 11.00
N ALA A 149 -1.83 -12.25 10.90
CA ALA A 149 -2.62 -12.97 11.91
C ALA A 149 -1.98 -12.90 13.32
N ALA A 150 -0.65 -12.97 13.41
CA ALA A 150 0.06 -12.80 14.68
C ALA A 150 -0.07 -11.38 15.24
N TRP A 151 -0.04 -10.37 14.36
CA TRP A 151 -0.26 -8.97 14.72
C TRP A 151 -1.69 -8.73 15.23
N GLU A 152 -2.70 -9.27 14.55
CA GLU A 152 -4.11 -9.18 14.96
C GLU A 152 -4.35 -9.80 16.34
N ARG A 153 -3.78 -10.98 16.61
CA ARG A 153 -3.85 -11.62 17.95
C ARG A 153 -3.25 -10.74 19.06
N ARG A 154 -2.05 -10.17 18.83
CA ARG A 154 -1.41 -9.27 19.80
C ARG A 154 -2.24 -8.02 20.07
N ARG A 155 -2.84 -7.43 19.02
CA ARG A 155 -3.70 -6.26 19.14
C ARG A 155 -4.98 -6.57 19.91
N SER A 156 -5.62 -7.70 19.63
CA SER A 156 -6.81 -8.17 20.36
C SER A 156 -6.50 -8.38 21.85
N ALA A 157 -5.37 -9.01 22.19
CA ALA A 157 -4.94 -9.17 23.57
C ALA A 157 -4.75 -7.82 24.29
N ARG A 158 -4.13 -6.83 23.65
CA ARG A 158 -3.98 -5.46 24.20
C ARG A 158 -5.33 -4.78 24.42
N ARG A 159 -6.28 -4.96 23.51
CA ARG A 159 -7.65 -4.40 23.64
C ARG A 159 -8.45 -5.04 24.77
N SER A 160 -8.33 -6.36 24.96
CA SER A 160 -8.99 -7.08 26.05
C SER A 160 -8.37 -6.74 27.42
N GLY A 161 -7.04 -6.68 27.53
CA GLY A 161 -6.37 -6.29 28.76
C GLY A 161 -6.72 -4.86 29.22
N ARG A 162 -6.90 -3.93 28.28
CA ARG A 162 -7.29 -2.53 28.57
C ARG A 162 -8.75 -2.37 29.02
N ARG A 163 -9.62 -3.36 28.78
CA ARG A 163 -11.01 -3.37 29.26
C ARG A 163 -11.17 -3.97 30.66
N SER A 164 -10.12 -4.56 31.22
CA SER A 164 -10.18 -5.39 32.43
C SER A 164 -9.72 -4.68 33.71
N ASP A 165 -9.60 -3.34 33.71
CA ASP A 165 -9.15 -2.56 34.88
C ASP A 165 -10.30 -1.70 35.47
N PRO A 166 -11.13 -2.25 36.37
CA PRO A 166 -12.13 -1.50 37.13
C PRO A 166 -11.60 -1.05 38.51
N SER A 167 -10.40 -0.46 38.57
CA SER A 167 -9.73 -0.12 39.83
C SER A 167 -9.65 1.39 40.09
N VAL A 168 -10.78 2.10 40.17
CA VAL A 168 -10.89 3.30 41.04
C VAL A 168 -12.24 3.25 41.74
N GLY A 169 -12.25 2.53 42.86
CA GLY A 169 -13.40 2.42 43.73
C GLY A 169 -12.98 1.72 45.01
N LEU A 170 -12.30 2.43 45.91
CA LEU A 170 -12.33 2.09 47.33
C LEU A 170 -12.21 3.38 48.16
N SER A 171 -13.28 3.63 48.92
CA SER A 171 -13.46 4.66 49.94
C SER A 171 -12.54 4.45 51.16
N PRO A 172 -12.57 5.36 52.14
CA PRO A 172 -13.50 5.20 53.27
C PRO A 172 -14.66 6.20 53.28
#